data_AF-A0A971KTF7-F1
#
_entry.id   AF-A0A971KTF7-F1
#
_cell.length_a   1.000
_cell.length_b   1.000
_cell.length_c   1.000
_cell.angle_alpha   90.00
_cell.angle_beta   90.00
_cell.angle_gamma   90.00
#
_symmetry.space_group_name_H-M   'P 1'
#
loop_
_entity.id
_entity.type
_entity.pdbx_description
1 polymer ?
#
loop_
_entity_poly.entity_id
_entity_poly.type
_entity_poly.pdbx_seq_one_letter_code
_entity_poly.pdbx_strand_id
1 'polypeptide(L)'
;MKNILTPLIAAVVELAVLTALAIIPSIVVYIDVGLIGHQIGELSVTEITQEILLFLTAFIFGYGAWNHPGQRGFLVLGTGFFSCAFIRELDGLFDLVWHGFWLIPAGITALVAILYVLIFYRQSVIDPMLGFLKTKSYYFILIGLIMLLIFSRTFGSGHLLWKNIMGASYATEFKSAVQEGLELFGYIHIFYGALLFWRKDFHS
;
A
#
# COMPACT_ATOMS: atom_id res chain seq x y z
N MET A 1 29.76 7.18 -25.82
CA MET A 1 28.33 7.02 -26.18
C MET A 1 27.62 5.87 -25.45
N LYS A 2 28.15 4.63 -25.43
CA LYS A 2 27.54 3.50 -24.67
C LYS A 2 27.28 3.79 -23.17
N ASN A 3 28.13 4.59 -22.52
CA ASN A 3 28.02 4.90 -21.09
C ASN A 3 26.86 5.85 -20.71
N ILE A 4 26.33 6.64 -21.66
CA ILE A 4 25.21 7.57 -21.42
C ILE A 4 23.87 6.92 -21.82
N LEU A 5 23.90 5.96 -22.76
CA LEU A 5 22.69 5.31 -23.26
C LEU A 5 22.04 4.40 -22.20
N THR A 6 22.84 3.72 -21.38
CA THR A 6 22.32 2.81 -20.33
C THR A 6 21.48 3.52 -19.25
N PRO A 7 21.93 4.62 -18.60
CA PRO A 7 21.10 5.32 -17.62
C PRO A 7 19.85 5.96 -18.27
N LEU A 8 19.96 6.42 -19.52
CA LEU A 8 18.81 6.95 -20.25
C LEU A 8 17.76 5.87 -20.51
N ILE A 9 18.16 4.68 -20.98
CA ILE A 9 17.26 3.54 -21.19
C ILE A 9 16.60 3.14 -19.87
N ALA A 10 17.37 3.07 -18.77
CA ALA A 10 16.82 2.73 -17.46
C ALA A 10 15.75 3.73 -17.00
N ALA A 11 15.97 5.03 -17.23
CA ALA A 11 14.99 6.07 -16.92
C ALA A 11 13.72 5.97 -17.78
N VAL A 12 13.86 5.68 -19.08
CA VAL A 12 12.71 5.49 -19.99
C VAL A 12 11.90 4.25 -19.59
N VAL A 13 12.56 3.14 -19.28
CA VAL A 13 11.90 1.91 -18.82
C VAL A 13 11.17 2.17 -17.51
N GLU A 14 11.81 2.86 -16.57
CA GLU A 14 11.17 3.25 -15.33
C GLU A 14 9.94 4.12 -15.54
N LEU A 15 10.05 5.16 -16.37
CA LEU A 15 8.91 6.01 -16.71
C LEU A 15 7.76 5.17 -17.27
N ALA A 16 8.04 4.27 -18.22
CA ALA A 16 7.03 3.40 -18.81
C ALA A 16 6.35 2.49 -17.77
N VAL A 17 7.12 1.92 -16.84
CA VAL A 17 6.58 1.12 -15.73
C VAL A 17 5.69 1.98 -14.84
N LEU A 18 6.15 3.16 -14.41
CA LEU A 18 5.37 4.04 -13.53
C LEU A 18 4.11 4.56 -14.21
N THR A 19 4.16 4.86 -15.51
CA THR A 19 2.97 5.22 -16.30
C THR A 19 1.98 4.06 -16.36
N ALA A 20 2.46 2.83 -16.60
CA ALA A 20 1.59 1.66 -16.59
C ALA A 20 0.92 1.48 -15.22
N LEU A 21 1.68 1.58 -14.13
CA LEU A 21 1.16 1.52 -12.76
C LEU A 21 0.13 2.61 -12.47
N ALA A 22 0.31 3.82 -13.02
CA ALA A 22 -0.62 4.93 -12.83
C ALA A 22 -1.96 4.77 -13.57
N ILE A 23 -2.00 3.96 -14.63
CA ILE A 23 -3.22 3.71 -15.40
C ILE A 23 -4.09 2.63 -14.72
N ILE A 24 -3.48 1.68 -14.00
CA ILE A 24 -4.17 0.54 -13.38
C ILE A 24 -5.37 0.97 -12.51
N PRO A 25 -5.28 1.95 -11.59
CA PRO A 25 -6.41 2.32 -10.75
C PRO A 25 -7.63 2.79 -11.57
N SER A 26 -7.41 3.58 -12.62
CA SER A 26 -8.49 4.05 -13.48
C SER A 26 -9.18 2.90 -14.22
N ILE A 27 -8.43 1.88 -14.64
CA ILE A 27 -9.00 0.68 -15.27
C ILE A 27 -9.81 -0.11 -14.24
N VAL A 28 -9.27 -0.37 -13.06
CA VAL A 28 -9.91 -1.18 -12.01
C VAL A 28 -11.20 -0.52 -11.53
N VAL A 29 -11.17 0.79 -11.25
CA VAL A 29 -12.37 1.56 -10.87
C VAL A 29 -13.41 1.58 -12.00
N TYR A 30 -12.97 1.69 -13.27
CA TYR A 30 -13.88 1.64 -14.41
C TYR A 30 -14.57 0.27 -14.55
N ILE A 31 -13.88 -0.83 -14.21
CA ILE A 31 -14.50 -2.16 -14.21
C ILE A 31 -15.65 -2.20 -13.18
N ASP A 32 -15.42 -1.72 -11.96
CA ASP A 32 -16.45 -1.72 -10.91
C ASP A 32 -17.64 -0.82 -11.26
N VAL A 33 -17.38 0.44 -11.61
CA VAL A 33 -18.45 1.45 -11.81
C VAL A 33 -19.07 1.36 -13.20
N GLY A 34 -18.26 1.14 -14.23
CA GLY A 34 -18.68 1.24 -15.63
C GLY A 34 -19.15 -0.07 -16.25
N LEU A 35 -18.58 -1.22 -15.87
CA LEU A 35 -18.91 -2.52 -16.45
C LEU A 35 -19.82 -3.35 -15.55
N ILE A 36 -19.49 -3.43 -14.26
CA ILE A 36 -20.26 -4.20 -13.28
C ILE A 36 -21.51 -3.42 -12.86
N GLY A 37 -21.44 -2.08 -12.83
CA GLY A 37 -22.58 -1.21 -12.54
C GLY A 37 -22.97 -1.19 -11.06
N HIS A 38 -22.09 -1.70 -10.19
CA HIS A 38 -22.26 -1.65 -8.74
C HIS A 38 -21.51 -0.45 -8.16
N GLN A 39 -21.92 0.00 -6.97
CA GLN A 39 -21.09 0.87 -6.15
C GLN A 39 -19.81 0.12 -5.76
N ILE A 40 -18.69 0.83 -5.63
CA ILE A 40 -17.48 0.24 -5.05
C ILE A 40 -17.80 -0.04 -3.58
N GLY A 41 -17.74 -1.32 -3.21
CA GLY A 41 -17.96 -1.80 -1.86
C GLY A 41 -17.23 -3.13 -1.64
N GLU A 42 -17.61 -3.83 -0.56
CA GLU A 42 -16.87 -4.92 0.11
C GLU A 42 -16.38 -6.09 -0.76
N LEU A 43 -16.92 -6.24 -1.97
CA LEU A 43 -16.60 -7.32 -2.92
C LEU A 43 -16.24 -6.78 -4.31
N SER A 44 -15.82 -5.53 -4.38
CA SER A 44 -15.40 -4.89 -5.62
C SER A 44 -14.02 -5.38 -6.08
N VAL A 45 -13.77 -5.28 -7.38
CA VAL A 45 -12.45 -5.60 -7.95
C VAL A 45 -11.39 -4.67 -7.36
N THR A 46 -11.76 -3.42 -7.07
CA THR A 46 -10.90 -2.44 -6.41
C THR A 46 -10.43 -2.97 -5.05
N GLU A 47 -11.34 -3.29 -4.14
CA GLU A 47 -10.97 -3.74 -2.79
C GLU A 47 -10.18 -5.06 -2.80
N ILE A 48 -10.61 -6.05 -3.58
CA ILE A 48 -9.87 -7.32 -3.73
C ILE A 48 -8.43 -7.06 -4.22
N THR A 49 -8.25 -6.10 -5.13
CA THR A 49 -6.91 -5.74 -5.62
C THR A 49 -6.10 -5.07 -4.50
N GLN A 50 -6.68 -4.17 -3.72
CA GLN A 50 -6.02 -3.52 -2.58
C GLN A 50 -5.58 -4.55 -1.53
N GLU A 51 -6.46 -5.48 -1.16
CA GLU A 51 -6.19 -6.59 -0.24
C GLU A 51 -5.04 -7.47 -0.71
N ILE A 52 -5.05 -7.89 -1.98
CA ILE A 52 -3.98 -8.70 -2.57
C ILE A 52 -2.64 -7.95 -2.52
N LEU A 53 -2.62 -6.66 -2.89
CA LEU A 53 -1.39 -5.85 -2.87
C LEU A 53 -0.83 -5.72 -1.45
N LEU A 54 -1.69 -5.52 -0.46
CA LEU A 54 -1.29 -5.46 0.95
C LEU A 54 -0.77 -6.79 1.47
N PHE A 55 -1.47 -7.90 1.17
CA PHE A 55 -1.04 -9.25 1.54
C PHE A 55 0.34 -9.56 0.95
N LEU A 56 0.54 -9.31 -0.34
CA LEU A 56 1.82 -9.53 -1.00
C LEU A 56 2.93 -8.63 -0.44
N THR A 57 2.61 -7.39 -0.08
CA THR A 57 3.56 -6.48 0.58
C THR A 57 3.98 -7.04 1.94
N ALA A 58 3.02 -7.41 2.79
CA ALA A 58 3.30 -8.02 4.09
C ALA A 58 4.12 -9.31 3.94
N PHE A 59 3.79 -10.13 2.94
CA PHE A 59 4.53 -11.36 2.63
C PHE A 59 5.98 -11.08 2.23
N ILE A 60 6.25 -10.07 1.38
CA ILE A 60 7.61 -9.69 0.98
C ILE A 60 8.46 -9.31 2.21
N PHE A 61 7.92 -8.49 3.11
CA PHE A 61 8.62 -8.11 4.34
C PHE A 61 8.83 -9.30 5.28
N GLY A 62 7.81 -10.15 5.44
CA GLY A 62 7.87 -11.33 6.32
C GLY A 62 8.85 -12.39 5.82
N TYR A 63 8.83 -12.66 4.52
CA TYR A 63 9.79 -13.54 3.86
C TYR A 63 11.20 -12.97 3.92
N GLY A 64 11.35 -11.66 3.78
CA GLY A 64 12.62 -10.96 4.02
C GLY A 64 13.15 -11.20 5.43
N ALA A 65 12.29 -11.06 6.45
CA ALA A 65 12.63 -11.26 7.85
C ALA A 65 13.15 -12.67 8.14
N TRP A 66 12.60 -13.68 7.46
CA TRP A 66 13.05 -15.06 7.56
C TRP A 66 14.50 -15.21 7.04
N ASN A 67 14.76 -14.69 5.84
CA ASN A 67 16.01 -14.90 5.12
C ASN A 67 17.17 -14.00 5.59
N HIS A 68 16.89 -12.87 6.25
CA HIS A 68 17.90 -11.86 6.60
C HIS A 68 17.94 -11.58 8.10
N PRO A 69 18.59 -12.45 8.91
CA PRO A 69 18.67 -12.29 10.36
C PRO A 69 19.22 -10.93 10.81
N GLY A 70 20.17 -10.35 10.07
CA GLY A 70 20.75 -9.04 10.37
C GLY A 70 19.79 -7.85 10.19
N GLN A 71 18.68 -8.04 9.48
CA GLN A 71 17.65 -7.02 9.24
C GLN A 71 16.28 -7.40 9.84
N ARG A 72 16.22 -8.52 10.57
CA ARG A 72 14.98 -9.18 10.97
C ARG A 72 14.07 -8.26 11.78
N GLY A 73 14.62 -7.47 12.69
CA GLY A 73 13.87 -6.52 13.51
C GLY A 73 13.08 -5.52 12.67
N PHE A 74 13.76 -4.81 11.77
CA PHE A 74 13.13 -3.88 10.83
C PHE A 74 12.05 -4.57 9.96
N LEU A 75 12.38 -5.74 9.42
CA LEU A 75 11.50 -6.47 8.51
C LEU A 75 10.24 -7.00 9.20
N VAL A 76 10.34 -7.46 10.46
CA VAL A 76 9.18 -7.86 11.26
C VAL A 76 8.28 -6.67 11.58
N LEU A 77 8.84 -5.50 11.90
CA LEU A 77 8.03 -4.30 12.10
C LEU A 77 7.29 -3.89 10.83
N GLY A 78 7.96 -3.94 9.66
CA GLY A 78 7.32 -3.71 8.36
C GLY A 78 6.21 -4.73 8.07
N THR A 79 6.45 -6.01 8.37
CA THR A 79 5.44 -7.08 8.25
C THR A 79 4.23 -6.77 9.12
N GLY A 80 4.44 -6.45 10.40
CA GLY A 80 3.36 -6.10 11.33
C GLY A 80 2.57 -4.89 10.85
N PHE A 81 3.25 -3.83 10.38
CA PHE A 81 2.61 -2.63 9.86
C PHE A 81 1.69 -2.92 8.66
N PHE A 82 2.19 -3.63 7.63
CA PHE A 82 1.38 -3.95 6.45
C PHE A 82 0.31 -5.00 6.73
N SER A 83 0.54 -5.92 7.66
CA SER A 83 -0.51 -6.84 8.14
C SER A 83 -1.62 -6.09 8.87
N CYS A 84 -1.31 -5.05 9.66
CA CYS A 84 -2.34 -4.20 10.28
C CYS A 84 -3.15 -3.45 9.22
N ALA A 85 -2.49 -2.93 8.17
CA ALA A 85 -3.19 -2.29 7.05
C ALA A 85 -4.08 -3.28 6.30
N PHE A 86 -3.62 -4.52 6.10
CA PHE A 86 -4.41 -5.59 5.50
C PHE A 86 -5.64 -5.96 6.33
N ILE A 87 -5.47 -6.13 7.65
CA ILE A 87 -6.57 -6.39 8.58
C ILE A 87 -7.59 -5.24 8.57
N ARG A 88 -7.12 -3.99 8.40
CA ARG A 88 -7.98 -2.81 8.28
C ARG A 88 -8.82 -2.84 7.00
N GLU A 89 -8.28 -3.26 5.87
CA GLU A 89 -9.10 -3.36 4.63
C GLU A 89 -10.06 -4.55 4.64
N LEU A 90 -9.77 -5.58 5.43
CA LEU A 90 -10.74 -6.64 5.72
C LEU A 90 -11.83 -6.20 6.72
N ASP A 91 -11.99 -4.91 7.00
CA ASP A 91 -12.95 -4.44 8.01
C ASP A 91 -14.38 -4.85 7.70
N GLY A 92 -14.80 -4.84 6.44
CA GLY A 92 -16.11 -5.37 6.00
C GLY A 92 -16.34 -6.82 6.43
N LEU A 93 -15.33 -7.68 6.29
CA LEU A 93 -15.41 -9.07 6.74
C LEU A 93 -15.49 -9.18 8.27
N PHE A 94 -14.73 -8.36 8.99
CA PHE A 94 -14.70 -8.37 10.46
C PHE A 94 -15.95 -7.75 11.09
N ASP A 95 -16.60 -6.83 10.40
CA ASP A 95 -17.84 -6.20 10.83
C ASP A 95 -19.03 -7.17 10.88
N LEU A 96 -18.91 -8.36 10.24
CA LEU A 96 -19.84 -9.48 10.44
C LEU A 96 -19.89 -9.99 11.88
N VAL A 97 -18.81 -9.79 12.66
CA VAL A 97 -18.76 -10.16 14.08
C VAL A 97 -19.32 -9.02 14.93
N TRP A 98 -18.73 -7.84 14.79
CA TRP A 98 -19.13 -6.60 15.45
C TRP A 98 -18.47 -5.41 14.76
N HIS A 99 -19.16 -4.29 14.66
CA HIS A 99 -18.62 -3.08 14.06
C HIS A 99 -17.29 -2.64 14.69
N GLY A 100 -16.26 -2.52 13.86
CA GLY A 100 -14.91 -2.13 14.28
C GLY A 100 -14.11 -3.26 14.92
N PHE A 101 -14.56 -4.52 14.78
CA PHE A 101 -13.87 -5.67 15.35
C PHE A 101 -12.43 -5.82 14.86
N TRP A 102 -12.13 -5.37 13.63
CA TRP A 102 -10.80 -5.38 13.01
C TRP A 102 -9.70 -4.74 13.89
N LEU A 103 -10.06 -3.80 14.79
CA LEU A 103 -9.11 -3.15 15.68
C LEU A 103 -8.42 -4.14 16.63
N ILE A 104 -9.13 -5.20 17.05
CA ILE A 104 -8.61 -6.22 17.96
C ILE A 104 -7.50 -7.05 17.30
N PRO A 105 -7.73 -7.74 16.16
CA PRO A 105 -6.68 -8.49 15.47
C PRO A 105 -5.55 -7.59 14.97
N ALA A 106 -5.84 -6.36 14.52
CA ALA A 106 -4.80 -5.40 14.15
C ALA A 106 -3.94 -5.02 15.37
N GLY A 107 -4.56 -4.73 16.51
CA GLY A 107 -3.86 -4.41 17.75
C GLY A 107 -2.99 -5.55 18.26
N ILE A 108 -3.49 -6.78 18.22
CA ILE A 108 -2.73 -7.98 18.58
C ILE A 108 -1.53 -8.15 17.63
N THR A 109 -1.74 -7.99 16.32
CA THR A 109 -0.68 -8.12 15.31
C THR A 109 0.43 -7.08 15.53
N ALA A 110 0.07 -5.83 15.76
CA ALA A 110 1.02 -4.76 16.08
C ALA A 110 1.78 -5.07 17.38
N LEU A 111 1.07 -5.47 18.44
CA LEU A 111 1.67 -5.77 19.74
C LEU A 111 2.67 -6.93 19.64
N VAL A 112 2.29 -8.02 18.97
CA VAL A 112 3.16 -9.19 18.78
C VAL A 112 4.41 -8.82 17.99
N ALA A 113 4.28 -8.08 16.89
CA ALA A 113 5.42 -7.63 16.09
C ALA A 113 6.38 -6.76 16.92
N ILE A 114 5.85 -5.80 17.68
CA ILE A 114 6.64 -4.91 18.53
C ILE A 114 7.34 -5.69 19.64
N LEU A 115 6.61 -6.51 20.41
CA LEU A 115 7.17 -7.28 21.52
C LEU A 115 8.24 -8.27 21.04
N TYR A 116 7.98 -8.96 19.93
CA TYR A 116 8.95 -9.89 19.34
C TYR A 116 10.27 -9.20 19.01
N VAL A 117 10.20 -8.03 18.37
CA VAL A 117 11.39 -7.26 18.02
C VAL A 117 12.09 -6.70 19.25
N LEU A 118 11.35 -6.17 20.23
CA LEU A 118 11.93 -5.63 21.46
C LEU A 118 12.68 -6.69 22.28
N ILE A 119 12.16 -7.92 22.33
CA ILE A 119 12.75 -9.01 23.13
C ILE A 119 13.94 -9.67 22.41
N PHE A 120 13.82 -9.95 21.11
CA PHE A 120 14.77 -10.84 20.42
C PHE A 120 15.68 -10.13 19.40
N TYR A 121 15.24 -9.03 18.80
CA TYR A 121 15.86 -8.49 17.58
C TYR A 121 16.05 -6.96 17.58
N ARG A 122 16.03 -6.32 18.76
CA ARG A 122 16.08 -4.86 18.92
C ARG A 122 17.28 -4.22 18.21
N GLN A 123 18.42 -4.91 18.19
CA GLN A 123 19.66 -4.43 17.56
C GLN A 123 19.58 -4.39 16.03
N SER A 124 18.68 -5.18 15.43
CA SER A 124 18.50 -5.29 13.97
C SER A 124 17.39 -4.39 13.40
N VAL A 125 17.13 -3.25 14.06
CA VAL A 125 16.11 -2.28 13.63
C VAL A 125 16.73 -1.03 13.04
N ILE A 126 17.61 -0.36 13.79
CA ILE A 126 18.06 1.00 13.45
C ILE A 126 18.94 1.01 12.20
N ASP A 127 20.01 0.21 12.17
CA ASP A 127 20.94 0.22 11.02
C ASP A 127 20.27 -0.22 9.71
N PRO A 128 19.46 -1.31 9.67
CA PRO A 128 18.70 -1.67 8.48
C PRO A 128 17.71 -0.59 8.04
N MET A 129 17.03 0.06 8.99
CA MET A 129 16.11 1.16 8.68
C MET A 129 16.84 2.36 8.08
N LEU A 130 18.00 2.74 8.63
CA LEU A 130 18.83 3.82 8.07
C LEU A 130 19.35 3.47 6.67
N GLY A 131 19.66 2.20 6.42
CA GLY A 131 19.96 1.69 5.08
C GLY A 131 18.78 1.86 4.13
N PHE A 132 17.58 1.44 4.57
CA PHE A 132 16.35 1.52 3.81
C PHE A 132 16.00 2.95 3.40
N LEU A 133 16.17 3.95 4.29
CA LEU A 133 15.92 5.37 3.99
C LEU A 133 16.74 5.92 2.81
N LYS A 134 17.88 5.29 2.50
CA LYS A 134 18.75 5.68 1.37
C LYS A 134 18.41 4.95 0.08
N THR A 135 17.40 4.08 0.11
CA THR A 135 16.97 3.31 -1.06
C THR A 135 15.89 4.04 -1.84
N LYS A 136 15.77 3.68 -3.12
CA LYS A 136 14.68 4.13 -3.96
C LYS A 136 13.31 3.61 -3.48
N SER A 137 13.29 2.38 -2.95
CA SER A 137 12.11 1.71 -2.43
C SER A 137 11.42 2.51 -1.33
N TYR A 138 12.20 3.17 -0.48
CA TYR A 138 11.69 4.05 0.56
C TYR A 138 10.79 5.16 -0.02
N TYR A 139 11.23 5.83 -1.09
CA TYR A 139 10.43 6.91 -1.68
C TYR A 139 9.11 6.42 -2.26
N PHE A 140 9.07 5.24 -2.88
CA PHE A 140 7.83 4.66 -3.39
C PHE A 140 6.87 4.28 -2.27
N ILE A 141 7.36 3.63 -1.20
CA ILE A 141 6.53 3.32 -0.04
C ILE A 141 6.05 4.60 0.65
N LEU A 142 6.90 5.61 0.82
CA LEU A 142 6.54 6.88 1.44
C LEU A 142 5.44 7.61 0.64
N ILE A 143 5.62 7.74 -0.67
CA ILE A 143 4.62 8.37 -1.54
C ILE A 143 3.31 7.57 -1.50
N GLY A 144 3.39 6.24 -1.56
CA GLY A 144 2.21 5.39 -1.46
C GLY A 144 1.47 5.56 -0.14
N LEU A 145 2.18 5.68 0.98
CA LEU A 145 1.58 5.96 2.30
C LEU A 145 0.95 7.36 2.37
N ILE A 146 1.59 8.38 1.78
CA ILE A 146 1.00 9.73 1.71
C ILE A 146 -0.27 9.72 0.87
N MET A 147 -0.25 9.02 -0.27
CA MET A 147 -1.41 8.87 -1.14
C MET A 147 -2.56 8.17 -0.40
N LEU A 148 -2.25 7.07 0.29
CA LEU A 148 -3.23 6.24 1.00
C LEU A 148 -3.81 6.90 2.26
N LEU A 149 -2.97 7.51 3.09
CA LEU A 149 -3.39 7.95 4.43
C LEU A 149 -3.86 9.40 4.45
N ILE A 150 -3.38 10.23 3.51
CA ILE A 150 -3.61 11.68 3.53
C ILE A 150 -4.37 12.11 2.29
N PHE A 151 -3.85 11.82 1.10
CA PHE A 151 -4.40 12.40 -0.12
C PHE A 151 -5.75 11.79 -0.50
N SER A 152 -5.91 10.47 -0.39
CA SER A 152 -7.21 9.80 -0.59
C SER A 152 -8.29 10.37 0.33
N ARG A 153 -7.97 10.67 1.59
CA ARG A 153 -8.92 11.17 2.58
C ARG A 153 -9.25 12.65 2.40
N THR A 154 -8.30 13.45 1.95
CA THR A 154 -8.53 14.89 1.69
C THR A 154 -9.20 15.11 0.35
N PHE A 155 -8.74 14.44 -0.71
CA PHE A 155 -9.26 14.58 -2.07
C PHE A 155 -10.49 13.70 -2.34
N GLY A 156 -10.58 12.52 -1.73
CA GLY A 156 -11.75 11.63 -1.83
C GLY A 156 -12.90 11.98 -0.88
N SER A 157 -12.73 12.94 0.03
CA SER A 157 -13.82 13.35 0.93
C SER A 157 -14.90 14.13 0.20
N GLY A 158 -16.10 13.55 0.18
CA GLY A 158 -17.27 14.18 -0.43
C GLY A 158 -17.64 15.53 0.20
N HIS A 159 -17.51 15.70 1.51
CA HIS A 159 -17.94 16.93 2.18
C HIS A 159 -16.93 18.08 2.08
N LEU A 160 -15.63 17.77 2.03
CA LEU A 160 -14.58 18.78 1.99
C LEU A 160 -14.51 19.50 0.64
N LEU A 161 -14.68 18.76 -0.46
CA LEU A 161 -14.53 19.30 -1.82
C LEU A 161 -15.79 19.12 -2.65
N TRP A 162 -16.22 17.88 -2.84
CA TRP A 162 -17.11 17.52 -3.93
C TRP A 162 -18.56 17.97 -3.77
N LYS A 163 -19.10 18.03 -2.55
CA LYS A 163 -20.45 18.54 -2.29
C LYS A 163 -20.60 19.99 -2.72
N ASN A 164 -19.57 20.81 -2.47
CA ASN A 164 -19.58 22.22 -2.85
C ASN A 164 -19.37 22.40 -4.37
N ILE A 165 -18.53 21.57 -4.99
CA ILE A 165 -18.22 21.64 -6.42
C ILE A 165 -19.39 21.12 -7.28
N MET A 166 -20.00 19.98 -6.91
CA MET A 166 -21.06 19.34 -7.69
C MET A 166 -22.47 19.83 -7.34
N GLY A 167 -22.66 20.48 -6.19
CA GLY A 167 -23.95 21.04 -5.78
C GLY A 167 -25.09 20.02 -5.82
N ALA A 168 -26.15 20.34 -6.56
CA ALA A 168 -27.35 19.50 -6.68
C ALA A 168 -27.11 18.15 -7.38
N SER A 169 -26.01 18.00 -8.12
CA SER A 169 -25.66 16.76 -8.83
C SER A 169 -24.68 15.87 -8.04
N TYR A 170 -24.52 16.11 -6.74
CA TYR A 170 -23.62 15.33 -5.91
C TYR A 170 -24.05 13.85 -5.83
N ALA A 171 -23.24 12.99 -6.41
CA ALA A 171 -23.35 11.54 -6.33
C ALA A 171 -22.35 11.00 -5.29
N THR A 172 -22.80 10.11 -4.41
CA THR A 172 -21.95 9.51 -3.37
C THR A 172 -20.96 8.52 -4.00
N GLU A 173 -21.34 7.93 -5.12
CA GLU A 173 -20.56 6.99 -5.92
C GLU A 173 -19.31 7.66 -6.50
N PHE A 174 -19.42 8.92 -6.92
CA PHE A 174 -18.29 9.67 -7.45
C PHE A 174 -17.19 9.84 -6.41
N LYS A 175 -17.54 10.23 -5.17
CA LYS A 175 -16.53 10.38 -4.11
C LYS A 175 -15.86 9.05 -3.79
N SER A 176 -16.61 7.93 -3.80
CA SER A 176 -16.07 6.60 -3.54
C SER A 176 -15.11 6.20 -4.65
N ALA A 177 -15.48 6.40 -5.92
CA ALA A 177 -14.59 6.13 -7.06
C ALA A 177 -13.27 6.92 -7.00
N VAL A 178 -13.33 8.20 -6.60
CA VAL A 178 -12.13 9.01 -6.42
C VAL A 178 -11.30 8.53 -5.24
N GLN A 179 -11.93 8.28 -4.08
CA GLN A 179 -11.22 7.82 -2.89
C GLN A 179 -10.56 6.47 -3.13
N GLU A 180 -11.32 5.47 -3.57
CA GLU A 180 -10.86 4.10 -3.80
C GLU A 180 -9.79 4.01 -4.89
N GLY A 181 -9.91 4.83 -5.95
CA GLY A 181 -8.87 4.95 -6.97
C GLY A 181 -7.55 5.50 -6.43
N LEU A 182 -7.61 6.48 -5.51
CA LEU A 182 -6.42 7.04 -4.87
C LEU A 182 -5.80 6.09 -3.83
N GLU A 183 -6.63 5.37 -3.07
CA GLU A 183 -6.18 4.33 -2.13
C GLU A 183 -5.46 3.21 -2.90
N LEU A 184 -6.07 2.70 -3.97
CA LEU A 184 -5.45 1.69 -4.85
C LEU A 184 -4.14 2.19 -5.48
N PHE A 185 -4.06 3.44 -5.92
CA PHE A 185 -2.81 4.01 -6.42
C PHE A 185 -1.72 4.03 -5.34
N GLY A 186 -2.08 4.35 -4.09
CA GLY A 186 -1.19 4.29 -2.94
C GLY A 186 -0.67 2.87 -2.69
N TYR A 187 -1.56 1.87 -2.71
CA TYR A 187 -1.18 0.47 -2.53
C TYR A 187 -0.27 -0.07 -3.63
N ILE A 188 -0.50 0.32 -4.88
CA ILE A 188 0.39 -0.03 -5.99
C ILE A 188 1.81 0.52 -5.75
N HIS A 189 1.94 1.76 -5.26
CA HIS A 189 3.24 2.37 -4.97
C HIS A 189 3.96 1.68 -3.80
N ILE A 190 3.22 1.32 -2.75
CA ILE A 190 3.74 0.56 -1.61
C ILE A 190 4.26 -0.80 -2.10
N PHE A 191 3.45 -1.55 -2.85
CA PHE A 191 3.83 -2.86 -3.36
C PHE A 191 5.02 -2.79 -4.32
N TYR A 192 5.04 -1.80 -5.23
CA TYR A 192 6.17 -1.59 -6.13
C TYR A 192 7.46 -1.27 -5.36
N GLY A 193 7.39 -0.44 -4.31
CA GLY A 193 8.51 -0.18 -3.42
C GLY A 193 8.98 -1.45 -2.70
N ALA A 194 8.07 -2.30 -2.23
CA ALA A 194 8.40 -3.59 -1.63
C ALA A 194 9.11 -4.53 -2.62
N LEU A 195 8.66 -4.61 -3.88
CA LEU A 195 9.33 -5.39 -4.93
C LEU A 195 10.74 -4.87 -5.25
N LEU A 196 10.90 -3.55 -5.31
CA LEU A 196 12.22 -2.94 -5.52
C LEU A 196 13.17 -3.23 -4.36
N PHE A 197 12.64 -3.20 -3.14
CA PHE A 197 13.40 -3.54 -1.93
C PHE A 197 13.83 -5.01 -1.98
N TRP A 198 12.90 -5.91 -2.31
CA TRP A 198 13.18 -7.33 -2.49
C TRP A 198 14.30 -7.59 -3.50
N ARG A 199 14.23 -6.94 -4.67
CA ARG A 199 15.21 -7.13 -5.76
C ARG A 199 16.61 -6.65 -5.39
N LYS A 200 16.74 -5.58 -4.60
CA LYS A 200 18.03 -4.95 -4.33
C LYS A 200 18.77 -5.61 -3.16
N ASP A 201 18.06 -5.90 -2.08
CA ASP A 201 18.67 -6.28 -0.80
C ASP A 201 18.71 -7.81 -0.55
N PHE A 202 17.99 -8.62 -1.35
CA PHE A 202 17.96 -10.08 -1.19
C PHE A 202 18.58 -10.88 -2.35
N HIS A 203 18.94 -10.20 -3.47
CA HIS A 203 19.56 -10.81 -4.65
C HIS A 203 20.92 -10.18 -5.03
N SER A 204 21.50 -9.33 -4.17
CA SER A 204 22.90 -8.90 -4.27
C SER A 204 23.76 -9.64 -3.25
#